data_AF-A0A961HSB7-F1
#
_entry.id   AF-A0A961HSB7-F1
#
_cell.length_a   1.000
_cell.length_b   1.000
_cell.length_c   1.000
_cell.angle_alpha   90.00
_cell.angle_beta   90.00
_cell.angle_gamma   90.00
#
_symmetry.space_group_name_H-M   'P 1'
#
loop_
_entity.id
_entity.type
_entity.pdbx_description
1 polymer ?
#
loop_
_entity_poly.entity_id
_entity_poly.type
_entity_poly.pdbx_seq_one_letter_code
_entity_poly.pdbx_strand_id
1 'polypeptide(L)'
;MILTIVAGIFMLGVCIIIHELGHLLMGRAVGVKAEIFSVGYGRGIWKKKIGDTTWQITAIPLGGYVKFYGDDFEDGRNVPGGFFAVSPLKRIIPVLGGPLFNLILGVLIFLALGVFTAPPSNQVMIQEELGPESPAYQGGLRSGDRVLSIDDQPVENFYDIQNNVMLSGGKPLHFKVLRDGQEQTFKVIPEVDEAGRSFTGLRVPGERLLRVDYPFQALWSFRFYQIFGADEPPENLKALPYLEEGDVLLSVEGITPRSVLDLQKLLGEHAGQTVKVKVRRETASWIAPWFTEDVTVNVPVQGEYRINLRNLVDLKYNLPVPDQQLASHIAEHQKLLGDLKFEDGPSMSYENLYGRYGDPKTAEFSVAGHPYRATVHAERIGLMGFRPAQVIDPDKGPMPGFLEGLSRGVDRSVQSILVYPAFFSQIFAGRVSFIDNAAGPVRMFAVAGIIARSSIAEYFHLMAAISIALMVINLLPFPVVDGGHIVFFLLEAIAGKPLSRNVLEGLYRFGFVVLVSLGLFIMYKDVLYLLTF
;
A
#
# COMPACT_ATOMS: atom_id res chain seq x y z
N MET A 1 4.96 -13.35 6.64
CA MET A 1 3.63 -13.68 7.21
C MET A 1 3.49 -13.33 8.71
N ILE A 2 4.34 -13.85 9.62
CA ILE A 2 4.21 -13.56 11.06
C ILE A 2 4.25 -12.05 11.36
N LEU A 3 5.24 -11.33 10.83
CA LEU A 3 5.33 -9.87 10.97
C LEU A 3 4.06 -9.16 10.47
N THR A 4 3.48 -9.60 9.35
CA THR A 4 2.23 -9.03 8.80
C THR A 4 1.08 -9.15 9.78
N ILE A 5 0.93 -10.33 10.39
CA ILE A 5 -0.11 -10.58 11.40
C ILE A 5 0.16 -9.75 12.65
N VAL A 6 1.40 -9.74 13.15
CA VAL A 6 1.79 -8.99 14.35
C VAL A 6 1.62 -7.48 14.14
N ALA A 7 2.04 -6.95 13.00
CA ALA A 7 1.87 -5.55 12.63
C ALA A 7 0.38 -5.19 12.52
N GLY A 8 -0.43 -5.99 11.83
CA GLY A 8 -1.87 -5.77 11.74
C GLY A 8 -2.56 -5.77 13.12
N ILE A 9 -2.25 -6.75 13.98
CA ILE A 9 -2.78 -6.84 15.35
C ILE A 9 -2.33 -5.65 16.18
N PHE A 10 -1.05 -5.25 16.11
CA PHE A 10 -0.54 -4.13 16.88
C PHE A 10 -1.20 -2.82 16.45
N MET A 11 -1.22 -2.53 15.15
CA MET A 11 -1.77 -1.29 14.60
C MET A 11 -3.26 -1.12 14.94
N LEU A 12 -4.09 -2.13 14.63
CA LEU A 12 -5.52 -2.05 14.93
C LEU A 12 -5.81 -2.21 16.41
N GLY A 13 -5.07 -3.07 17.10
CA GLY A 13 -5.21 -3.29 18.54
C GLY A 13 -4.98 -2.01 19.33
N VAL A 14 -3.91 -1.26 19.05
CA VAL A 14 -3.66 0.02 19.74
C VAL A 14 -4.76 1.03 19.43
N CYS A 15 -5.18 1.18 18.16
CA CYS A 15 -6.29 2.07 17.82
C CYS A 15 -7.57 1.73 18.59
N ILE A 16 -7.95 0.45 18.65
CA ILE A 16 -9.16 0.01 19.35
C ILE A 16 -9.02 0.19 20.87
N ILE A 17 -7.88 -0.18 21.46
CA ILE A 17 -7.67 -0.02 22.92
C ILE A 17 -7.77 1.45 23.33
N ILE A 18 -7.18 2.36 22.54
CA ILE A 18 -7.25 3.80 22.81
C ILE A 18 -8.66 4.33 22.63
N HIS A 19 -9.40 3.84 21.63
CA HIS A 19 -10.82 4.11 21.47
C HIS A 19 -11.64 3.70 22.70
N GLU A 20 -11.53 2.44 23.13
CA GLU A 20 -12.22 1.94 24.33
C GLU A 20 -11.80 2.72 25.59
N LEU A 21 -10.51 3.09 25.70
CA LEU A 21 -10.02 3.89 26.82
C LEU A 21 -10.71 5.26 26.86
N GLY A 22 -10.98 5.85 25.70
CA GLY A 22 -11.74 7.10 25.59
C GLY A 22 -13.14 6.98 26.18
N HIS A 23 -13.87 5.91 25.85
CA HIS A 23 -15.17 5.64 26.46
C HIS A 23 -15.08 5.55 27.98
N LEU A 24 -14.13 4.75 28.49
CA LEU A 24 -13.93 4.56 29.92
C LEU A 24 -13.63 5.87 30.66
N LEU A 25 -12.68 6.66 30.16
CA LEU A 25 -12.22 7.87 30.82
C LEU A 25 -13.29 8.97 30.79
N MET A 26 -13.96 9.16 29.65
CA MET A 26 -15.06 10.13 29.55
C MET A 26 -16.31 9.67 30.31
N GLY A 27 -16.54 8.36 30.40
CA GLY A 27 -17.52 7.75 31.30
C GLY A 27 -17.30 8.14 32.76
N ARG A 28 -16.08 7.94 33.25
CA ARG A 28 -15.70 8.31 34.63
C ARG A 28 -15.82 9.82 34.88
N ALA A 29 -15.51 10.65 33.90
CA ALA A 29 -15.62 12.11 34.01
C ALA A 29 -17.07 12.59 34.26
N VAL A 30 -18.08 11.82 33.85
CA VAL A 30 -19.50 12.13 34.10
C VAL A 30 -20.13 11.28 35.21
N GLY A 31 -19.32 10.53 35.96
CA GLY A 31 -19.77 9.70 37.08
C GLY A 31 -20.32 8.33 36.70
N VAL A 32 -20.13 7.88 35.45
CA VAL A 32 -20.49 6.52 35.03
C VAL A 32 -19.35 5.56 35.37
N LYS A 33 -19.70 4.45 36.04
CA LYS A 33 -18.77 3.38 36.39
C LYS A 33 -18.73 2.32 35.29
N ALA A 34 -17.55 1.71 35.10
CA ALA A 34 -17.37 0.59 34.18
C ALA A 34 -17.01 -0.69 34.93
N GLU A 35 -17.72 -1.78 34.63
CA GLU A 35 -17.54 -3.11 35.19
C GLU A 35 -16.30 -3.78 34.60
N ILE A 36 -16.15 -3.68 33.28
CA ILE A 36 -15.12 -4.39 32.51
C ILE A 36 -14.50 -3.44 31.50
N PHE A 37 -13.17 -3.46 31.45
CA PHE A 37 -12.39 -2.96 30.33
C PHE A 37 -11.66 -4.15 29.71
N SER A 38 -11.99 -4.49 28.46
CA SER A 38 -11.47 -5.67 27.79
C SER A 38 -10.58 -5.28 26.62
N VAL A 39 -9.38 -5.85 26.60
CA VAL A 39 -8.53 -5.91 25.41
C VAL A 39 -8.78 -7.27 24.74
N GLY A 40 -9.42 -7.22 23.57
CA GLY A 40 -9.90 -8.40 22.85
C GLY A 40 -11.29 -8.90 23.27
N TYR A 41 -11.78 -9.92 22.55
CA TYR A 41 -13.09 -10.56 22.79
C TYR A 41 -12.98 -11.93 23.46
N GLY A 42 -14.03 -12.33 24.17
CA GLY A 42 -14.17 -13.65 24.78
C GLY A 42 -13.75 -13.72 26.25
N ARG A 43 -13.45 -14.93 26.73
CA ARG A 43 -13.09 -15.16 28.13
C ARG A 43 -11.68 -14.63 28.40
N GLY A 44 -11.56 -13.70 29.35
CA GLY A 44 -10.26 -13.16 29.77
C GLY A 44 -9.32 -14.24 30.27
N ILE A 45 -8.14 -14.33 29.66
CA ILE A 45 -7.02 -15.17 30.07
C ILE A 45 -6.38 -14.56 31.33
N TRP A 46 -6.24 -13.25 31.32
CA TRP A 46 -5.74 -12.48 32.46
C TRP A 46 -6.78 -11.46 32.90
N LYS A 47 -6.94 -11.30 34.22
CA LYS A 47 -7.88 -10.35 34.81
C LYS A 47 -7.26 -9.68 36.03
N LYS A 48 -7.44 -8.38 36.15
CA LYS A 48 -7.06 -7.60 37.33
C LYS A 48 -8.12 -6.55 37.63
N LYS A 49 -8.65 -6.56 38.84
CA LYS A 49 -9.58 -5.53 39.30
C LYS A 49 -8.80 -4.32 39.82
N ILE A 50 -9.09 -3.14 39.27
CA ILE A 50 -8.50 -1.86 39.70
C ILE A 50 -9.66 -0.89 39.95
N GLY A 51 -9.91 -0.59 41.23
CA GLY A 51 -11.10 0.16 41.66
C GLY A 51 -12.38 -0.61 41.31
N ASP A 52 -13.30 0.06 40.63
CA ASP A 52 -14.59 -0.52 40.20
C ASP A 52 -14.51 -1.32 38.89
N THR A 53 -13.37 -1.25 38.18
CA THR A 53 -13.23 -1.83 36.83
C THR A 53 -12.35 -3.07 36.82
N THR A 54 -12.83 -4.13 36.18
CA THR A 54 -12.05 -5.33 35.89
C THR A 54 -11.36 -5.17 34.54
N TRP A 55 -10.03 -5.06 34.56
CA TRP A 55 -9.20 -5.05 33.38
C TRP A 55 -8.94 -6.49 32.94
N GLN A 56 -9.22 -6.83 31.69
CA GLN A 56 -8.97 -8.17 31.18
C GLN A 56 -8.27 -8.16 29.82
N ILE A 57 -7.46 -9.19 29.59
CA ILE A 57 -6.86 -9.51 28.30
C ILE A 57 -7.41 -10.87 27.88
N THR A 58 -7.95 -10.98 26.66
CA THR A 58 -8.56 -12.21 26.15
C THR A 58 -7.66 -12.93 25.15
N ALA A 59 -8.06 -14.14 24.75
CA ALA A 59 -7.32 -14.95 23.77
C ALA A 59 -7.37 -14.39 22.34
N ILE A 60 -8.41 -13.63 22.02
CA ILE A 60 -8.64 -13.07 20.69
C ILE A 60 -8.29 -11.59 20.78
N PRO A 61 -7.07 -11.17 20.36
CA PRO A 61 -6.59 -9.79 20.50
C PRO A 61 -7.22 -8.82 19.50
N LEU A 62 -8.22 -9.28 18.73
CA LEU A 62 -8.94 -8.48 17.75
C LEU A 62 -10.14 -7.85 18.46
N GLY A 63 -10.10 -6.53 18.67
CA GLY A 63 -11.20 -5.79 19.28
C GLY A 63 -10.98 -5.41 20.75
N GLY A 64 -12.04 -4.90 21.34
CA GLY A 64 -12.11 -4.49 22.73
C GLY A 64 -13.53 -4.09 23.06
N TYR A 65 -13.83 -3.91 24.35
CA TYR A 65 -15.08 -3.30 24.77
C TYR A 65 -14.97 -2.75 26.19
N VAL A 66 -15.69 -1.66 26.44
CA VAL A 66 -16.02 -1.18 27.79
C VAL A 66 -17.44 -1.57 28.14
N LYS A 67 -17.61 -2.29 29.24
CA LYS A 67 -18.93 -2.59 29.80
C LYS A 67 -19.24 -1.63 30.94
N PHE A 68 -20.23 -0.77 30.76
CA PHE A 68 -20.68 0.13 31.82
C PHE A 68 -21.65 -0.55 32.81
N TYR A 69 -21.71 -0.03 34.03
CA TYR A 69 -22.70 -0.47 35.02
C TYR A 69 -24.11 -0.19 34.50
N GLY A 70 -25.04 -1.11 34.71
CA GLY A 70 -26.44 -0.91 34.35
C GLY A 70 -26.80 -1.11 32.87
N ASP A 71 -25.83 -1.50 32.02
CA ASP A 71 -26.03 -1.67 30.57
C ASP A 71 -26.90 -2.89 30.21
N ASP A 72 -26.89 -3.93 31.07
CA ASP A 72 -27.64 -5.18 30.88
C ASP A 72 -29.03 -5.19 31.56
N PHE A 73 -29.37 -4.18 32.35
CA PHE A 73 -30.53 -4.24 33.26
C PHE A 73 -31.77 -3.57 32.65
N GLU A 74 -32.94 -4.23 32.77
CA GLU A 74 -34.24 -3.73 32.27
C GLU A 74 -34.63 -2.37 32.85
N ASP A 75 -34.08 -2.00 34.01
CA ASP A 75 -34.29 -0.70 34.67
C ASP A 75 -32.95 -0.03 35.06
N GLY A 76 -32.01 0.03 34.11
CA GLY A 76 -30.67 0.59 34.29
C GLY A 76 -30.58 2.04 34.80
N ARG A 77 -31.72 2.76 34.89
CA ARG A 77 -31.80 4.11 35.47
C ARG A 77 -31.66 4.13 36.99
N ASN A 78 -32.04 3.03 37.65
CA ASN A 78 -32.03 2.93 39.12
C ASN A 78 -30.71 2.37 39.66
N VAL A 79 -29.72 2.11 38.80
CA VAL A 79 -28.40 1.61 39.19
C VAL A 79 -27.46 2.79 39.51
N PRO A 80 -27.02 2.99 40.77
CA PRO A 80 -26.11 4.08 41.10
C PRO A 80 -24.79 3.97 40.33
N GLY A 81 -24.40 5.05 39.65
CA GLY A 81 -23.23 5.07 38.76
C GLY A 81 -23.43 4.31 37.45
N GLY A 82 -24.66 3.89 37.12
CA GLY A 82 -25.01 3.24 35.87
C GLY A 82 -25.06 4.22 34.69
N PHE A 83 -24.83 3.70 33.49
CA PHE A 83 -24.82 4.50 32.26
C PHE A 83 -26.17 5.18 31.99
N PHE A 84 -27.28 4.48 32.23
CA PHE A 84 -28.62 5.04 32.07
C PHE A 84 -29.10 5.90 33.25
N ALA A 85 -28.36 5.93 34.38
CA ALA A 85 -28.70 6.75 35.54
C ALA A 85 -28.37 8.24 35.35
N VAL A 86 -27.46 8.57 34.44
CA VAL A 86 -27.17 9.97 34.09
C VAL A 86 -28.09 10.49 32.99
N SER A 87 -28.31 11.80 32.93
CA SER A 87 -29.15 12.46 31.93
C SER A 87 -28.67 12.17 30.50
N PRO A 88 -29.55 12.11 29.49
CA PRO A 88 -29.19 11.74 28.11
C PRO A 88 -28.03 12.54 27.52
N LEU A 89 -28.01 13.87 27.73
CA LEU A 89 -26.91 14.73 27.26
C LEU A 89 -25.55 14.39 27.90
N LYS A 90 -25.54 13.91 29.15
CA LYS A 90 -24.32 13.45 29.81
C LYS A 90 -23.85 12.09 29.29
N ARG A 91 -24.74 11.25 28.72
CA ARG A 91 -24.37 9.96 28.09
C ARG A 91 -23.64 10.13 26.77
N ILE A 92 -23.82 11.27 26.10
CA ILE A 92 -23.08 11.61 24.88
C ILE A 92 -21.57 11.73 25.15
N ILE A 93 -21.17 12.19 26.33
CA ILE A 93 -19.75 12.39 26.70
C ILE A 93 -18.95 11.08 26.67
N PRO A 94 -19.38 9.99 27.36
CA PRO A 94 -18.74 8.68 27.23
C PRO A 94 -18.69 8.18 25.78
N VAL A 95 -19.78 8.34 25.02
CA VAL A 95 -19.84 7.87 23.62
C VAL A 95 -18.89 8.65 22.70
N LEU A 96 -18.80 9.97 22.86
CA LEU A 96 -17.82 10.80 22.14
C LEU A 96 -16.37 10.51 22.56
N GLY A 97 -16.17 9.90 23.73
CA GLY A 97 -14.84 9.60 24.24
C GLY A 97 -14.04 8.72 23.30
N GLY A 98 -14.64 7.69 22.71
CA GLY A 98 -13.95 6.81 21.77
C GLY A 98 -13.41 7.53 20.54
N PRO A 99 -14.26 8.20 19.73
CA PRO A 99 -13.80 8.95 18.56
C PRO A 99 -12.78 10.04 18.93
N LEU A 100 -13.00 10.77 20.03
CA LEU A 100 -12.09 11.81 20.49
C LEU A 100 -10.69 11.27 20.81
N PHE A 101 -10.59 10.11 21.46
CA PHE A 101 -9.29 9.53 21.80
C PHE A 101 -8.55 8.99 20.58
N ASN A 102 -9.26 8.50 19.57
CA ASN A 102 -8.66 8.18 18.28
C ASN A 102 -8.14 9.42 17.55
N LEU A 103 -8.88 10.54 17.60
CA LEU A 103 -8.37 11.81 17.08
C LEU A 103 -7.07 12.22 17.79
N ILE A 104 -7.06 12.16 19.13
CA ILE A 104 -5.88 12.50 19.93
C ILE A 104 -4.69 11.60 19.57
N LEU A 105 -4.91 10.28 19.44
CA LEU A 105 -3.87 9.34 19.05
C LEU A 105 -3.28 9.68 17.68
N GLY A 106 -4.13 9.88 16.67
CA GLY A 106 -3.70 10.25 15.33
C GLY A 106 -2.88 11.53 15.30
N VAL A 107 -3.38 12.58 15.98
CA VAL A 107 -2.66 13.87 16.09
C VAL A 107 -1.31 13.70 16.78
N LEU A 108 -1.24 12.99 17.91
CA LEU A 108 0.01 12.78 18.63
C LEU A 108 1.04 12.01 17.80
N ILE A 109 0.60 11.01 17.04
CA ILE A 109 1.49 10.26 16.14
C ILE A 109 1.98 11.18 15.01
N PHE A 110 1.11 12.00 14.39
CA PHE A 110 1.56 12.93 13.35
C PHE A 110 2.50 14.02 13.87
N LEU A 111 2.28 14.54 15.09
CA LEU A 111 3.21 15.45 15.75
C LEU A 111 4.57 14.78 15.97
N ALA A 112 4.58 13.54 16.48
CA ALA A 112 5.82 12.79 16.67
C ALA A 112 6.53 12.53 15.33
N LEU A 113 5.81 12.12 14.30
CA LEU A 113 6.38 11.94 12.97
C LEU A 113 6.94 13.25 12.42
N GLY A 114 6.21 14.35 12.52
CA GLY A 114 6.67 15.65 12.05
C GLY A 114 7.98 16.11 12.71
N VAL A 115 8.19 15.78 13.99
CA VAL A 115 9.41 16.13 14.74
C VAL A 115 10.56 15.14 14.53
N PHE A 116 10.27 13.83 14.46
CA PHE A 116 11.28 12.77 14.49
C PHE A 116 11.54 12.12 13.13
N THR A 117 10.83 12.52 12.07
CA THR A 117 11.06 11.99 10.72
C THR A 117 11.30 13.12 9.73
N ALA A 118 12.29 12.91 8.87
CA ALA A 118 12.51 13.76 7.72
C ALA A 118 11.47 13.41 6.64
N PRO A 119 10.83 14.41 6.01
CA PRO A 119 9.93 14.14 4.90
C PRO A 119 10.72 13.56 3.71
N PRO A 120 10.05 12.81 2.80
CA PRO A 120 10.62 12.49 1.51
C PRO A 120 11.07 13.78 0.81
N SER A 121 12.21 13.76 0.13
CA SER A 121 12.74 14.92 -0.56
C SER A 121 11.75 15.43 -1.63
N ASN A 122 11.61 16.76 -1.72
CA ASN A 122 10.99 17.43 -2.86
C ASN A 122 11.97 17.68 -4.01
N GLN A 123 13.17 17.10 -3.94
CA GLN A 123 14.02 16.98 -5.11
C GLN A 123 13.46 15.95 -6.08
N VAL A 124 13.76 16.15 -7.35
CA VAL A 124 13.31 15.26 -8.41
C VAL A 124 14.47 14.75 -9.24
N MET A 125 14.31 13.55 -9.78
CA MET A 125 15.18 13.01 -10.82
C MET A 125 14.36 12.72 -12.08
N ILE A 126 15.00 12.87 -13.24
CA ILE A 126 14.47 12.37 -14.49
C ILE A 126 14.64 10.84 -14.51
N GLN A 127 13.64 10.12 -15.00
CA GLN A 127 13.75 8.68 -15.26
C GLN A 127 14.85 8.43 -16.31
N GLU A 128 15.79 7.54 -16.00
CA GLU A 128 16.94 7.26 -16.89
C GLU A 128 16.46 6.65 -18.21
N GLU A 129 15.39 5.87 -18.17
CA GLU A 129 14.79 5.16 -19.29
C GLU A 129 14.19 6.11 -20.33
N LEU A 130 13.60 7.22 -19.87
CA LEU A 130 13.02 8.26 -20.72
C LEU A 130 14.07 9.31 -21.10
N GLY A 131 14.95 9.66 -20.16
CA GLY A 131 16.01 10.64 -20.35
C GLY A 131 15.49 11.93 -21.02
N PRO A 132 16.09 12.35 -22.16
CA PRO A 132 15.67 13.54 -22.89
C PRO A 132 14.24 13.51 -23.45
N GLU A 133 13.64 12.32 -23.61
CA GLU A 133 12.29 12.16 -24.15
C GLU A 133 11.21 12.46 -23.10
N SER A 134 11.55 12.48 -21.81
CA SER A 134 10.57 12.74 -20.75
C SER A 134 9.93 14.14 -20.85
N PRO A 135 8.62 14.29 -20.58
CA PRO A 135 7.96 15.58 -20.63
C PRO A 135 8.56 16.62 -19.66
N ALA A 136 9.06 16.18 -18.51
CA ALA A 136 9.78 17.02 -17.57
C ALA A 136 11.09 17.56 -18.15
N TYR A 137 11.88 16.72 -18.82
CA TYR A 137 13.12 17.16 -19.44
C TYR A 137 12.85 18.14 -20.59
N GLN A 138 11.86 17.85 -21.43
CA GLN A 138 11.40 18.73 -22.51
C GLN A 138 10.88 20.07 -21.98
N GLY A 139 10.16 20.05 -20.84
CA GLY A 139 9.69 21.25 -20.14
C GLY A 139 10.77 22.06 -19.43
N GLY A 140 12.03 21.59 -19.43
CA GLY A 140 13.18 22.31 -18.90
C GLY A 140 13.61 21.92 -17.48
N LEU A 141 12.92 20.96 -16.85
CA LEU A 141 13.34 20.40 -15.56
C LEU A 141 14.58 19.51 -15.72
N ARG A 142 15.36 19.38 -14.65
CA ARG A 142 16.59 18.59 -14.60
C ARG A 142 16.67 17.80 -13.30
N SER A 143 17.40 16.68 -13.34
CA SER A 143 17.68 15.91 -12.12
C SER A 143 18.43 16.77 -11.11
N GLY A 144 17.98 16.76 -9.85
CA GLY A 144 18.53 17.59 -8.77
C GLY A 144 17.72 18.85 -8.48
N ASP A 145 16.79 19.24 -9.37
CA ASP A 145 15.86 20.34 -9.09
C ASP A 145 15.05 20.05 -7.83
N ARG A 146 14.83 21.07 -7.01
CA ARG A 146 13.91 21.01 -5.87
C ARG A 146 12.61 21.72 -6.20
N VAL A 147 11.50 21.00 -6.24
CA VAL A 147 10.19 21.59 -6.55
C VAL A 147 9.63 22.30 -5.31
N LEU A 148 9.36 23.60 -5.44
CA LEU A 148 8.83 24.45 -4.38
C LEU A 148 7.30 24.57 -4.47
N SER A 149 6.77 24.69 -5.68
CA SER A 149 5.32 24.74 -5.92
C SER A 149 4.95 24.32 -7.35
N ILE A 150 3.69 23.91 -7.53
CA ILE A 150 3.07 23.62 -8.83
C ILE A 150 1.77 24.43 -8.91
N ASP A 151 1.63 25.31 -9.91
CA ASP A 151 0.46 26.20 -10.06
C ASP A 151 0.07 26.90 -8.74
N ASP A 152 1.07 27.50 -8.09
CA ASP A 152 0.99 28.18 -6.79
C ASP A 152 0.63 27.29 -5.58
N GLN A 153 0.41 25.99 -5.77
CA GLN A 153 0.27 25.03 -4.68
C GLN A 153 1.65 24.64 -4.15
N PRO A 154 1.95 24.82 -2.86
CA PRO A 154 3.23 24.44 -2.29
C PRO A 154 3.45 22.93 -2.39
N VAL A 155 4.69 22.54 -2.66
CA VAL A 155 5.14 21.15 -2.76
C VAL A 155 6.14 20.87 -1.64
N GLU A 156 5.76 20.03 -0.69
CA GLU A 156 6.62 19.64 0.42
C GLU A 156 7.40 18.35 0.12
N ASN A 157 6.82 17.46 -0.67
CA ASN A 157 7.39 16.16 -0.97
C ASN A 157 7.01 15.68 -2.38
N PHE A 158 7.62 14.58 -2.82
CA PHE A 158 7.37 14.04 -4.15
C PHE A 158 5.91 13.58 -4.38
N TYR A 159 5.19 13.13 -3.35
CA TYR A 159 3.79 12.71 -3.51
C TYR A 159 2.88 13.89 -3.88
N ASP A 160 3.16 15.09 -3.37
CA ASP A 160 2.45 16.30 -3.78
C ASP A 160 2.64 16.56 -5.28
N ILE A 161 3.85 16.33 -5.81
CA ILE A 161 4.14 16.43 -7.25
C ILE A 161 3.29 15.43 -8.03
N GLN A 162 3.30 14.16 -7.61
CA GLN A 162 2.56 13.10 -8.27
C GLN A 162 1.05 13.37 -8.26
N ASN A 163 0.50 13.83 -7.13
CA ASN A 163 -0.90 14.19 -6.99
C ASN A 163 -1.29 15.35 -7.92
N ASN A 164 -0.51 16.43 -7.95
CA ASN A 164 -0.77 17.57 -8.84
C ASN A 164 -0.67 17.18 -10.32
N VAL A 165 0.32 16.36 -10.70
CA VAL A 165 0.45 15.83 -12.06
C VAL A 165 -0.76 14.97 -12.44
N MET A 166 -1.18 14.04 -11.56
CA MET A 166 -2.33 13.19 -11.79
C MET A 166 -3.63 14.01 -11.94
N LEU A 167 -3.85 15.01 -11.08
CA LEU A 167 -5.04 15.87 -11.10
C LEU A 167 -5.08 16.83 -12.30
N SER A 168 -3.94 17.10 -12.93
CA SER A 168 -3.87 17.98 -14.11
C SER A 168 -4.61 17.43 -15.32
N GLY A 169 -4.71 16.10 -15.46
CA GLY A 169 -5.30 15.45 -16.63
C GLY A 169 -4.65 15.85 -17.95
N GLY A 170 -3.32 15.99 -17.97
CA GLY A 170 -2.53 16.40 -19.15
C GLY A 170 -2.49 17.91 -19.41
N LYS A 171 -3.10 18.74 -18.54
CA LYS A 171 -3.01 20.20 -18.66
C LYS A 171 -1.59 20.69 -18.33
N PRO A 172 -1.13 21.80 -18.95
CA PRO A 172 0.16 22.39 -18.61
C PRO A 172 0.20 22.84 -17.15
N LEU A 173 1.31 22.53 -16.49
CA LEU A 173 1.60 22.85 -15.10
C LEU A 173 2.82 23.79 -15.00
N HIS A 174 2.79 24.75 -14.09
CA HIS A 174 3.91 25.65 -13.81
C HIS A 174 4.67 25.17 -12.58
N PHE A 175 5.84 24.58 -12.82
CA PHE A 175 6.75 24.12 -11.78
C PHE A 175 7.67 25.26 -11.35
N LYS A 176 7.52 25.72 -10.11
CA LYS A 176 8.52 26.61 -9.48
C LYS A 176 9.54 25.73 -8.78
N VAL A 177 10.81 25.84 -9.18
CA VAL A 177 11.90 25.01 -8.66
C VAL A 177 13.08 25.84 -8.19
N LEU A 178 13.85 25.30 -7.25
CA LEU A 178 15.14 25.80 -6.83
C LEU A 178 16.24 25.00 -7.53
N ARG A 179 16.98 25.64 -8.43
CA ARG A 179 18.15 25.08 -9.15
C ARG A 179 19.35 25.97 -8.88
N ASP A 180 20.44 25.37 -8.38
CA ASP A 180 21.69 26.09 -8.04
C ASP A 180 21.46 27.31 -7.13
N GLY A 181 20.48 27.22 -6.22
CA GLY A 181 20.11 28.29 -5.29
C GLY A 181 19.26 29.42 -5.88
N GLN A 182 18.86 29.34 -7.16
CA GLN A 182 17.97 30.30 -7.81
C GLN A 182 16.59 29.71 -8.08
N GLU A 183 15.55 30.50 -7.83
CA GLU A 183 14.18 30.13 -8.19
C GLU A 183 13.96 30.29 -9.70
N GLN A 184 13.46 29.24 -10.34
CA GLN A 184 13.14 29.21 -11.77
C GLN A 184 11.75 28.60 -11.96
N THR A 185 11.01 29.08 -12.95
CA THR A 185 9.68 28.55 -13.28
C THR A 185 9.69 27.90 -14.64
N PHE A 186 9.23 26.65 -14.70
CA PHE A 186 9.17 25.84 -15.91
C PHE A 186 7.73 25.43 -16.21
N LYS A 187 7.36 25.49 -17.50
CA LYS A 187 6.06 24.99 -17.95
C LYS A 187 6.24 23.56 -18.45
N VAL A 188 5.64 22.60 -17.75
CA VAL A 188 5.70 21.18 -18.09
C VAL A 188 4.31 20.73 -18.52
N ILE A 189 4.23 20.02 -19.65
CA ILE A 189 2.98 19.44 -20.15
C ILE A 189 3.06 17.94 -19.90
N PRO A 190 2.28 17.37 -18.96
CA PRO A 190 2.28 15.93 -18.73
C PRO A 190 1.77 15.17 -19.95
N GLU A 191 2.39 14.03 -20.23
CA GLU A 191 1.83 13.05 -21.16
C GLU A 191 0.74 12.22 -20.46
N VAL A 192 -0.25 11.80 -21.22
CA VAL A 192 -1.36 10.98 -20.73
C VAL A 192 -1.23 9.61 -21.37
N ASP A 193 -1.10 8.57 -20.55
CA ASP A 193 -1.05 7.19 -21.05
C ASP A 193 -2.43 6.70 -21.53
N GLU A 194 -2.47 5.52 -22.14
CA GLU A 194 -3.70 4.90 -22.65
C GLU A 194 -4.77 4.67 -21.56
N ALA A 195 -4.34 4.60 -20.28
CA ALA A 195 -5.23 4.47 -19.13
C ALA A 195 -5.71 5.83 -18.58
N GLY A 196 -5.37 6.94 -19.24
CA GLY A 196 -5.74 8.29 -18.82
C GLY A 196 -4.89 8.86 -17.69
N ARG A 197 -3.77 8.21 -17.32
CA ARG A 197 -2.90 8.65 -16.23
C ARG A 197 -1.88 9.64 -16.77
N SER A 198 -1.79 10.79 -16.11
CA SER A 198 -0.82 11.82 -16.44
C SER A 198 0.56 11.51 -15.83
N PHE A 199 1.63 11.64 -16.60
CA PHE A 199 3.00 11.50 -16.12
C PHE A 199 3.93 12.53 -16.76
N THR A 200 5.00 12.87 -16.05
CA THR A 200 6.02 13.82 -16.52
C THR A 200 7.41 13.18 -16.70
N GLY A 201 7.58 11.92 -16.29
CA GLY A 201 8.88 11.25 -16.26
C GLY A 201 9.78 11.70 -15.10
N LEU A 202 9.23 12.48 -14.15
CA LEU A 202 9.87 12.70 -12.85
C LEU A 202 9.78 11.43 -11.99
N ARG A 203 10.80 11.22 -11.14
CA ARG A 203 10.83 10.17 -10.13
C ARG A 203 11.45 10.69 -8.83
N VAL A 204 11.10 10.04 -7.72
CA VAL A 204 11.71 10.33 -6.40
C VAL A 204 13.21 9.97 -6.47
N PRO A 205 14.12 10.88 -6.05
CA PRO A 205 15.52 10.53 -5.83
C PRO A 205 15.64 9.49 -4.72
N GLY A 206 16.65 8.63 -4.79
CA GLY A 206 16.88 7.60 -3.77
C GLY A 206 17.29 6.25 -4.36
N GLU A 207 17.81 5.38 -3.49
CA GLU A 207 18.31 4.07 -3.88
C GLU A 207 17.18 3.18 -4.40
N ARG A 208 17.43 2.55 -5.56
CA ARG A 208 16.56 1.54 -6.14
C ARG A 208 17.08 0.19 -5.72
N LEU A 209 16.30 -0.48 -4.89
CA LEU A 209 16.62 -1.78 -4.35
C LEU A 209 15.74 -2.80 -5.05
N LEU A 210 16.34 -3.87 -5.56
CA LEU A 210 15.59 -5.00 -6.10
C LEU A 210 15.36 -5.98 -4.97
N ARG A 211 14.11 -6.22 -4.62
CA ARG A 211 13.72 -7.18 -3.60
C ARG A 211 13.26 -8.47 -4.23
N VAL A 212 13.67 -9.59 -3.66
CA VAL A 212 13.21 -10.92 -4.04
C VAL A 212 11.74 -11.07 -3.63
N ASP A 213 10.86 -11.25 -4.61
CA ASP A 213 9.43 -11.47 -4.42
C ASP A 213 9.01 -12.73 -5.20
N TYR A 214 8.40 -13.68 -4.50
CA TYR A 214 7.88 -14.92 -5.07
C TYR A 214 6.35 -14.86 -5.17
N PRO A 215 5.75 -15.31 -6.29
CA PRO A 215 4.30 -15.36 -6.41
C PRO A 215 3.68 -16.18 -5.28
N PHE A 216 2.73 -15.58 -4.55
CA PHE A 216 2.14 -16.18 -3.35
C PHE A 216 1.64 -17.61 -3.59
N GLN A 217 0.89 -17.81 -4.69
CA GLN A 217 0.35 -19.12 -5.06
C GLN A 217 1.46 -20.16 -5.28
N ALA A 218 2.51 -19.80 -6.03
CA ALA A 218 3.62 -20.72 -6.33
C ALA A 218 4.39 -21.09 -5.06
N LEU A 219 4.68 -20.10 -4.20
CA LEU A 219 5.37 -20.29 -2.93
C LEU A 219 4.57 -21.22 -2.01
N TRP A 220 3.26 -20.99 -1.87
CA TRP A 220 2.40 -21.81 -1.02
C TRP A 220 2.19 -23.23 -1.54
N SER A 221 1.95 -23.39 -2.84
CA SER A 221 1.88 -24.72 -3.45
C SER A 221 3.16 -25.49 -3.18
N PHE A 222 4.34 -24.88 -3.42
CA PHE A 222 5.61 -25.54 -3.15
C PHE A 222 5.81 -25.89 -1.67
N ARG A 223 5.54 -24.95 -0.74
CA ARG A 223 5.64 -25.21 0.70
C ARG A 223 4.72 -26.34 1.15
N PHE A 224 3.50 -26.39 0.60
CA PHE A 224 2.58 -27.49 0.84
C PHE A 224 3.16 -28.80 0.32
N TYR A 225 3.60 -28.85 -0.94
CA TYR A 225 4.21 -30.05 -1.51
C TYR A 225 5.49 -30.51 -0.81
N GLN A 226 6.30 -29.60 -0.25
CA GLN A 226 7.45 -29.97 0.59
C GLN A 226 7.03 -30.79 1.82
N ILE A 227 5.90 -30.47 2.45
CA ILE A 227 5.35 -31.25 3.57
C ILE A 227 4.96 -32.67 3.11
N PHE A 228 4.59 -32.81 1.83
CA PHE A 228 4.20 -34.10 1.22
C PHE A 228 5.28 -34.75 0.35
N GLY A 229 6.53 -34.26 0.39
CA GLY A 229 7.69 -34.92 -0.23
C GLY A 229 8.05 -34.49 -1.65
N ALA A 230 7.92 -33.22 -2.01
CA ALA A 230 8.55 -32.70 -3.23
C ALA A 230 10.08 -32.55 -3.06
N ASP A 231 10.84 -33.14 -3.99
CA ASP A 231 12.31 -33.15 -3.94
C ASP A 231 12.96 -31.84 -4.43
N GLU A 232 12.35 -31.15 -5.41
CA GLU A 232 12.93 -29.94 -6.02
C GLU A 232 11.88 -28.83 -6.28
N PRO A 233 12.28 -27.55 -6.16
CA PRO A 233 11.43 -26.43 -6.55
C PRO A 233 11.21 -26.39 -8.07
N PRO A 234 10.01 -25.98 -8.52
CA PRO A 234 9.73 -25.81 -9.95
C PRO A 234 10.64 -24.73 -10.58
N GLU A 235 10.77 -24.73 -11.90
CA GLU A 235 11.74 -23.86 -12.60
C GLU A 235 11.58 -22.37 -12.30
N ASN A 236 10.34 -21.93 -12.12
CA ASN A 236 9.98 -20.57 -11.77
C ASN A 236 10.26 -20.20 -10.29
N LEU A 237 10.79 -21.12 -9.48
CA LEU A 237 11.20 -20.95 -8.08
C LEU A 237 12.64 -21.44 -7.84
N LYS A 238 13.48 -21.56 -8.88
CA LYS A 238 14.87 -22.06 -8.78
C LYS A 238 15.76 -21.31 -7.78
N ALA A 239 15.49 -20.02 -7.52
CA ALA A 239 16.21 -19.23 -6.54
C ALA A 239 15.83 -19.55 -5.08
N LEU A 240 14.69 -20.20 -4.85
CA LEU A 240 14.12 -20.39 -3.51
C LEU A 240 15.02 -21.14 -2.51
N PRO A 241 15.89 -22.08 -2.92
CA PRO A 241 16.87 -22.69 -2.01
C PRO A 241 17.98 -21.74 -1.54
N TYR A 242 18.21 -20.63 -2.24
CA TYR A 242 19.35 -19.72 -2.04
C TYR A 242 18.91 -18.36 -1.50
N LEU A 243 17.77 -17.85 -2.00
CA LEU A 243 17.24 -16.53 -1.72
C LEU A 243 15.91 -16.62 -0.99
N GLU A 244 15.77 -15.81 0.07
CA GLU A 244 14.57 -15.73 0.88
C GLU A 244 13.61 -14.65 0.36
N GLU A 245 12.32 -14.85 0.62
CA GLU A 245 11.29 -13.86 0.37
C GLU A 245 11.61 -12.56 1.13
N GLY A 246 11.76 -11.45 0.42
CA GLY A 246 12.13 -10.16 0.99
C GLY A 246 13.63 -9.85 0.99
N ASP A 247 14.50 -10.76 0.56
CA ASP A 247 15.94 -10.48 0.39
C ASP A 247 16.13 -9.25 -0.51
N VAL A 248 16.97 -8.30 -0.08
CA VAL A 248 17.30 -7.12 -0.87
C VAL A 248 18.60 -7.36 -1.63
N LEU A 249 18.54 -7.35 -2.95
CA LEU A 249 19.69 -7.60 -3.80
C LEU A 249 20.61 -6.38 -3.84
N LEU A 250 21.85 -6.56 -3.38
CA LEU A 250 22.88 -5.51 -3.30
C LEU A 250 23.81 -5.53 -4.51
N SER A 251 24.23 -6.72 -4.94
CA SER A 251 25.08 -6.89 -6.13
C SER A 251 25.03 -8.31 -6.68
N VAL A 252 25.21 -8.47 -7.99
CA VAL A 252 25.50 -9.74 -8.66
C VAL A 252 26.89 -9.63 -9.25
N GLU A 253 27.80 -10.55 -8.89
CA GLU A 253 29.21 -10.53 -9.33
C GLU A 253 29.91 -9.17 -9.05
N GLY A 254 29.53 -8.51 -7.95
CA GLY A 254 30.05 -7.19 -7.57
C GLY A 254 29.46 -6.00 -8.31
N ILE A 255 28.53 -6.22 -9.25
CA ILE A 255 27.82 -5.17 -9.99
C ILE A 255 26.44 -4.94 -9.36
N THR A 256 26.10 -3.69 -9.05
CA THR A 256 24.79 -3.32 -8.49
C THR A 256 23.79 -3.01 -9.62
N PRO A 257 22.77 -3.86 -9.84
CA PRO A 257 21.76 -3.60 -10.86
C PRO A 257 20.83 -2.46 -10.43
N ARG A 258 20.51 -1.55 -11.35
CA ARG A 258 19.67 -0.36 -11.07
C ARG A 258 18.19 -0.58 -11.36
N SER A 259 17.89 -1.54 -12.23
CA SER A 259 16.53 -1.91 -12.63
C SER A 259 16.40 -3.42 -12.83
N VAL A 260 15.15 -3.88 -12.93
CA VAL A 260 14.84 -5.28 -13.31
C VAL A 260 15.47 -5.62 -14.65
N LEU A 261 15.44 -4.68 -15.59
CA LEU A 261 16.00 -4.86 -16.92
C LEU A 261 17.53 -5.02 -16.86
N ASP A 262 18.22 -4.20 -16.06
CA ASP A 262 19.67 -4.28 -15.88
C ASP A 262 20.07 -5.59 -15.21
N LEU A 263 19.32 -6.02 -14.19
CA LEU A 263 19.53 -7.31 -13.55
C LEU A 263 19.40 -8.46 -14.56
N GLN A 264 18.36 -8.46 -15.38
CA GLN A 264 18.17 -9.49 -16.41
C GLN A 264 19.30 -9.50 -17.44
N LYS A 265 19.78 -8.34 -17.87
CA LYS A 265 20.91 -8.23 -18.80
C LYS A 265 22.20 -8.76 -18.18
N LEU A 266 22.52 -8.31 -16.97
CA LEU A 266 23.68 -8.76 -16.21
C LEU A 266 23.67 -10.28 -16.02
N LEU A 267 22.53 -10.86 -15.64
CA LEU A 267 22.38 -12.31 -15.53
C LEU A 267 22.52 -13.02 -16.88
N GLY A 268 22.10 -12.37 -17.97
CA GLY A 268 22.25 -12.89 -19.34
C GLY A 268 23.70 -13.08 -19.77
N GLU A 269 24.62 -12.27 -19.25
CA GLU A 269 26.07 -12.44 -19.47
C GLU A 269 26.60 -13.71 -18.79
N HIS A 270 26.02 -14.07 -17.65
CA HIS A 270 26.37 -15.25 -16.85
C HIS A 270 25.43 -16.44 -17.04
N ALA A 271 24.66 -16.46 -18.12
CA ALA A 271 23.65 -17.49 -18.34
C ALA A 271 24.26 -18.90 -18.45
N GLY A 272 23.69 -19.84 -17.68
CA GLY A 272 24.18 -21.21 -17.51
C GLY A 272 25.26 -21.36 -16.42
N GLN A 273 25.67 -20.26 -15.78
CA GLN A 273 26.66 -20.26 -14.69
C GLN A 273 25.99 -20.06 -13.34
N THR A 274 26.73 -20.32 -12.27
CA THR A 274 26.34 -19.92 -10.92
C THR A 274 26.97 -18.56 -10.61
N VAL A 275 26.16 -17.60 -10.19
CA VAL A 275 26.60 -16.24 -9.86
C VAL A 275 26.58 -15.98 -8.36
N LYS A 276 27.55 -15.21 -7.88
CA LYS A 276 27.60 -14.67 -6.52
C LYS A 276 26.63 -13.51 -6.40
N VAL A 277 25.55 -13.73 -5.66
CA VAL A 277 24.56 -12.72 -5.33
C VAL A 277 24.78 -12.30 -3.89
N LYS A 278 25.11 -11.02 -3.69
CA LYS A 278 25.13 -10.41 -2.37
C LYS A 278 23.75 -9.84 -2.09
N VAL A 279 23.14 -10.27 -0.99
CA VAL A 279 21.84 -9.80 -0.53
C VAL A 279 21.91 -9.30 0.90
N ARG A 280 21.02 -8.38 1.24
CA ARG A 280 20.71 -8.03 2.63
C ARG A 280 19.49 -8.81 3.06
N ARG A 281 19.68 -9.68 4.05
CA ARG A 281 18.68 -10.61 4.57
C ARG A 281 18.18 -10.17 5.93
N GLU A 282 16.88 -10.29 6.18
CA GLU A 282 16.29 -10.06 7.50
C GLU A 282 16.61 -11.24 8.44
N THR A 283 17.39 -11.02 9.50
CA THR A 283 17.78 -12.08 10.44
C THR A 283 16.75 -12.31 11.55
N ALA A 284 16.05 -11.25 11.95
CA ALA A 284 15.05 -11.28 13.01
C ALA A 284 13.77 -10.55 12.59
N SER A 285 13.22 -10.94 11.44
CA SER A 285 12.01 -10.36 10.85
C SER A 285 10.78 -10.35 11.77
N TRP A 286 10.76 -11.17 12.82
CA TRP A 286 9.72 -11.20 13.84
C TRP A 286 9.90 -10.16 14.95
N ILE A 287 11.13 -9.69 15.19
CA ILE A 287 11.46 -8.62 16.15
C ILE A 287 11.34 -7.27 15.46
N ALA A 288 12.10 -7.08 14.39
CA ALA A 288 12.07 -5.87 13.59
C ALA A 288 12.72 -6.05 12.22
N PRO A 289 12.21 -5.35 11.18
CA PRO A 289 12.70 -5.48 9.80
C PRO A 289 14.09 -4.88 9.58
N TRP A 290 14.59 -4.01 10.47
CA TRP A 290 15.93 -3.42 10.36
C TRP A 290 17.05 -4.33 10.88
N PHE A 291 16.73 -5.46 11.53
CA PHE A 291 17.73 -6.48 11.85
C PHE A 291 18.07 -7.24 10.60
N THR A 292 19.18 -6.84 9.98
CA THR A 292 19.62 -7.38 8.71
C THR A 292 21.10 -7.79 8.76
N GLU A 293 21.46 -8.73 7.91
CA GLU A 293 22.84 -9.10 7.65
C GLU A 293 23.08 -9.18 6.13
N ASP A 294 24.30 -8.85 5.71
CA ASP A 294 24.72 -8.99 4.33
C ASP A 294 25.21 -10.44 4.11
N VAL A 295 24.50 -11.22 3.30
CA VAL A 295 24.83 -12.61 2.95
C VAL A 295 25.24 -12.68 1.49
N THR A 296 26.23 -13.50 1.16
CA THR A 296 26.55 -13.84 -0.23
C THR A 296 26.15 -15.28 -0.51
N VAL A 297 25.30 -15.47 -1.52
CA VAL A 297 24.82 -16.79 -1.95
C VAL A 297 25.18 -17.04 -3.41
N ASN A 298 25.37 -18.30 -3.77
CA ASN A 298 25.70 -18.71 -5.13
C ASN A 298 24.42 -19.23 -5.79
N VAL A 299 23.88 -18.47 -6.76
CA VAL A 299 22.57 -18.77 -7.38
C VAL A 299 22.78 -19.21 -8.83
N PRO A 300 22.20 -20.34 -9.27
CA PRO A 300 22.26 -20.73 -10.68
C PRO A 300 21.43 -19.79 -11.54
N VAL A 301 21.99 -19.41 -12.70
CA VAL A 301 21.33 -18.53 -13.66
C VAL A 301 20.88 -19.31 -14.87
N GLN A 302 19.59 -19.21 -15.19
CA GLN A 302 19.02 -19.75 -16.41
C GLN A 302 19.17 -18.74 -17.54
N GLY A 303 19.80 -19.16 -18.64
CA GLY A 303 19.89 -18.37 -19.86
C GLY A 303 18.59 -18.37 -20.63
N GLU A 304 18.16 -17.19 -21.05
CA GLU A 304 16.93 -16.97 -21.77
C GLU A 304 17.15 -15.91 -22.86
N TYR A 305 16.20 -15.84 -23.78
CA TYR A 305 16.17 -14.88 -24.87
C TYR A 305 14.86 -14.12 -24.85
N ARG A 306 14.95 -12.83 -25.19
CA ARG A 306 13.81 -11.94 -25.35
C ARG A 306 13.88 -11.30 -26.72
N ILE A 307 12.75 -11.22 -27.41
CA ILE A 307 12.62 -10.53 -28.69
C ILE A 307 11.61 -9.42 -28.53
N ASN A 308 12.08 -8.19 -28.71
CA ASN A 308 11.25 -6.99 -28.69
C ASN A 308 10.89 -6.61 -30.12
N LEU A 309 9.60 -6.47 -30.39
CA LEU A 309 9.05 -6.01 -31.66
C LEU A 309 8.47 -4.62 -31.42
N ARG A 310 9.26 -3.58 -31.73
CA ARG A 310 8.88 -2.18 -31.54
C ARG A 310 8.39 -1.52 -32.82
N ASN A 311 7.53 -0.52 -32.70
CA ASN A 311 6.93 0.19 -33.84
C ASN A 311 6.27 -0.80 -34.82
N LEU A 312 5.51 -1.75 -34.27
CA LEU A 312 4.90 -2.82 -35.03
C LEU A 312 3.79 -2.24 -35.94
N VAL A 313 3.82 -2.59 -37.22
CA VAL A 313 2.83 -2.15 -38.21
C VAL A 313 2.30 -3.36 -38.95
N ASP A 314 0.97 -3.51 -38.99
CA ASP A 314 0.29 -4.45 -39.87
C ASP A 314 0.35 -3.89 -41.30
N LEU A 315 1.07 -4.57 -42.19
CA LEU A 315 1.26 -4.11 -43.57
C LEU A 315 0.03 -4.35 -44.46
N LYS A 316 -0.89 -5.24 -44.06
CA LYS A 316 -2.12 -5.50 -44.81
C LYS A 316 -3.11 -4.35 -44.67
N TYR A 317 -3.22 -3.78 -43.47
CA TYR A 317 -4.14 -2.66 -43.20
C TYR A 317 -3.44 -1.32 -43.00
N ASN A 318 -2.10 -1.30 -42.98
CA ASN A 318 -1.26 -0.15 -42.66
C ASN A 318 -1.64 0.49 -41.31
N LEU A 319 -1.89 -0.36 -40.31
CA LEU A 319 -2.29 0.04 -38.97
C LEU A 319 -1.14 -0.18 -37.97
N PRO A 320 -0.86 0.78 -37.09
CA PRO A 320 0.06 0.55 -35.98
C PRO A 320 -0.55 -0.48 -35.03
N VAL A 321 0.29 -1.38 -34.54
CA VAL A 321 -0.05 -2.42 -33.58
C VAL A 321 0.78 -2.16 -32.32
N PRO A 322 0.23 -2.38 -31.12
CA PRO A 322 1.01 -2.26 -29.88
C PRO A 322 2.26 -3.15 -29.93
N ASP A 323 3.37 -2.59 -29.43
CA ASP A 323 4.64 -3.30 -29.31
C ASP A 323 4.46 -4.68 -28.64
N GLN A 324 5.18 -5.68 -29.15
CA GLN A 324 5.08 -7.05 -28.69
C GLN A 324 6.42 -7.53 -28.15
N GLN A 325 6.37 -8.42 -27.16
CA GLN A 325 7.55 -9.05 -26.59
C GLN A 325 7.39 -10.57 -26.53
N LEU A 326 8.33 -11.29 -27.12
CA LEU A 326 8.43 -12.74 -27.05
C LEU A 326 9.57 -13.13 -26.11
N ALA A 327 9.39 -14.18 -25.33
CA ALA A 327 10.35 -14.62 -24.33
C ALA A 327 10.43 -16.13 -24.30
N SER A 328 11.64 -16.68 -24.32
CA SER A 328 11.86 -18.13 -24.47
C SER A 328 11.31 -18.98 -23.32
N HIS A 329 11.19 -18.43 -22.11
CA HIS A 329 10.65 -19.15 -20.96
C HIS A 329 9.12 -19.30 -20.98
N ILE A 330 8.41 -18.61 -21.89
CA ILE A 330 6.95 -18.68 -22.01
C ILE A 330 6.60 -19.72 -23.08
N ALA A 331 5.91 -20.79 -22.68
CA ALA A 331 5.60 -21.92 -23.56
C ALA A 331 4.75 -21.50 -24.77
N GLU A 332 3.81 -20.57 -24.60
CA GLU A 332 3.01 -19.99 -25.68
C GLU A 332 3.89 -19.24 -26.69
N HIS A 333 4.87 -18.47 -26.20
CA HIS A 333 5.80 -17.73 -27.05
C HIS A 333 6.75 -18.66 -27.82
N GLN A 334 7.11 -19.81 -27.25
CA GLN A 334 7.87 -20.83 -27.99
C GLN A 334 7.06 -21.40 -29.17
N LYS A 335 5.75 -21.64 -28.98
CA LYS A 335 4.88 -22.13 -30.07
C LYS A 335 4.76 -21.11 -31.20
N LEU A 336 4.64 -19.82 -30.86
CA LEU A 336 4.52 -18.72 -31.83
C LEU A 336 5.74 -18.56 -32.75
N LEU A 337 6.94 -19.00 -32.33
CA LEU A 337 8.14 -18.94 -33.18
C LEU A 337 7.98 -19.73 -34.49
N GLY A 338 7.21 -20.82 -34.49
CA GLY A 338 6.96 -21.62 -35.69
C GLY A 338 6.13 -20.88 -36.74
N ASP A 339 5.25 -19.98 -36.28
CA ASP A 339 4.38 -19.18 -37.13
C ASP A 339 5.04 -17.90 -37.63
N LEU A 340 6.11 -17.45 -36.96
CA LEU A 340 6.93 -16.30 -37.30
C LEU A 340 7.93 -16.62 -38.42
N LYS A 341 7.73 -16.01 -39.58
CA LYS A 341 8.63 -16.15 -40.74
C LYS A 341 9.19 -14.80 -41.14
N PHE A 342 10.48 -14.60 -40.90
CA PHE A 342 11.22 -13.44 -41.38
C PHE A 342 11.67 -13.64 -42.83
N GLU A 343 11.73 -12.55 -43.59
CA GLU A 343 12.22 -12.60 -44.98
C GLU A 343 13.69 -13.04 -45.06
N ASP A 344 14.49 -12.72 -44.04
CA ASP A 344 15.92 -13.07 -43.96
C ASP A 344 16.20 -14.51 -43.46
N GLY A 345 15.16 -15.34 -43.34
CA GLY A 345 15.27 -16.77 -43.02
C GLY A 345 14.33 -17.23 -41.91
N PRO A 346 14.15 -18.56 -41.73
CA PRO A 346 13.20 -19.11 -40.76
C PRO A 346 13.63 -18.77 -39.32
N SER A 347 12.66 -18.51 -38.44
CA SER A 347 12.90 -18.19 -37.03
C SER A 347 13.65 -19.31 -36.29
N MET A 348 13.23 -20.57 -36.48
CA MET A 348 13.81 -21.84 -35.98
C MET A 348 14.06 -21.94 -34.46
N SER A 349 14.74 -20.97 -33.85
CA SER A 349 15.00 -20.86 -32.41
C SER A 349 15.21 -19.40 -32.01
N TYR A 350 15.05 -19.12 -30.71
CA TYR A 350 15.39 -17.80 -30.17
C TYR A 350 16.88 -17.44 -30.36
N GLU A 351 17.77 -18.43 -30.27
CA GLU A 351 19.21 -18.24 -30.47
C GLU A 351 19.55 -17.78 -31.89
N ASN A 352 18.85 -18.32 -32.89
CA ASN A 352 19.01 -17.88 -34.28
C ASN A 352 18.50 -16.44 -34.50
N LEU A 353 17.43 -16.05 -33.81
CA LEU A 353 16.93 -14.68 -33.86
C LEU A 353 17.87 -13.73 -33.14
N TYR A 354 18.45 -14.14 -32.00
CA TYR A 354 19.50 -13.40 -31.32
C TYR A 354 20.72 -13.16 -32.22
N GLY A 355 21.21 -14.19 -32.92
CA GLY A 355 22.33 -14.04 -33.85
C GLY A 355 22.07 -13.09 -35.03
N ARG A 356 20.80 -12.90 -35.43
CA ARG A 356 20.41 -12.01 -36.55
C ARG A 356 19.99 -10.61 -36.13
N TYR A 357 19.43 -10.47 -34.93
CA TYR A 357 18.74 -9.27 -34.43
C TYR A 357 19.31 -8.79 -33.09
N GLY A 358 20.54 -9.20 -32.74
CA GLY A 358 21.25 -8.71 -31.56
C GLY A 358 21.43 -7.19 -31.56
N ASP A 359 21.64 -6.60 -32.74
CA ASP A 359 21.51 -5.16 -32.94
C ASP A 359 20.09 -4.83 -33.45
N PRO A 360 19.42 -3.80 -32.91
CA PRO A 360 18.10 -3.40 -33.36
C PRO A 360 18.08 -3.07 -34.85
N LYS A 361 17.24 -3.77 -35.63
CA LYS A 361 17.06 -3.48 -37.06
C LYS A 361 15.60 -3.64 -37.49
N THR A 362 15.18 -2.87 -38.48
CA THR A 362 13.85 -3.02 -39.07
C THR A 362 13.78 -4.29 -39.89
N ALA A 363 12.72 -5.06 -39.71
CA ALA A 363 12.48 -6.31 -40.41
C ALA A 363 11.00 -6.44 -40.78
N GLU A 364 10.76 -7.06 -41.94
CA GLU A 364 9.45 -7.53 -42.33
C GLU A 364 9.35 -9.03 -42.06
N PHE A 365 8.21 -9.46 -41.53
CA PHE A 365 7.94 -10.83 -41.19
C PHE A 365 6.46 -11.13 -41.35
N SER A 366 6.12 -12.41 -41.45
CA SER A 366 4.73 -12.86 -41.44
C SER A 366 4.43 -13.72 -40.23
N VAL A 367 3.23 -13.57 -39.67
CA VAL A 367 2.67 -14.44 -38.63
C VAL A 367 1.45 -15.12 -39.21
N ALA A 368 1.49 -16.45 -39.34
CA ALA A 368 0.43 -17.22 -39.99
C ALA A 368 0.03 -16.68 -41.39
N GLY A 369 1.00 -16.11 -42.13
CA GLY A 369 0.78 -15.53 -43.47
C GLY A 369 0.32 -14.07 -43.50
N HIS A 370 0.09 -13.44 -42.35
CA HIS A 370 -0.21 -12.00 -42.26
C HIS A 370 1.09 -11.18 -42.15
N PRO A 371 1.33 -10.18 -43.02
CA PRO A 371 2.60 -9.44 -43.07
C PRO A 371 2.66 -8.28 -42.07
N TYR A 372 3.80 -8.14 -41.40
CA TYR A 372 4.11 -7.11 -40.42
C TYR A 372 5.49 -6.52 -40.66
N ARG A 373 5.69 -5.30 -40.18
CA ARG A 373 6.99 -4.66 -40.08
C ARG A 373 7.23 -4.19 -38.65
N ALA A 374 8.41 -4.44 -38.11
CA ALA A 374 8.80 -3.93 -36.80
C ALA A 374 10.29 -3.62 -36.75
N THR A 375 10.71 -2.83 -35.77
CA THR A 375 12.08 -2.79 -35.30
C THR A 375 12.27 -3.97 -34.35
N VAL A 376 13.05 -4.96 -34.79
CA VAL A 376 13.28 -6.19 -34.05
C VAL A 376 14.61 -6.11 -33.33
N HIS A 377 14.57 -6.39 -32.03
CA HIS A 377 15.74 -6.46 -31.18
C HIS A 377 15.67 -7.71 -30.31
N ALA A 378 16.63 -8.60 -30.47
CA ALA A 378 16.76 -9.82 -29.71
C ALA A 378 17.87 -9.65 -28.67
N GLU A 379 17.55 -9.93 -27.41
CA GLU A 379 18.48 -9.80 -26.28
C GLU A 379 18.62 -11.14 -25.58
N ARG A 380 19.84 -11.45 -25.14
CA ARG A 380 20.09 -12.53 -24.17
C ARG A 380 19.85 -11.97 -22.77
N ILE A 381 19.04 -12.66 -21.99
CA ILE A 381 18.71 -12.32 -20.61
C ILE A 381 18.97 -13.53 -19.70
N GLY A 382 19.07 -13.28 -18.40
CA GLY A 382 19.18 -14.34 -17.40
C GLY A 382 18.07 -14.24 -16.37
N LEU A 383 17.59 -15.40 -15.92
CA LEU A 383 16.57 -15.53 -14.89
C LEU A 383 17.12 -16.36 -13.72
N MET A 384 16.71 -15.99 -12.51
CA MET A 384 16.97 -16.77 -11.30
C MET A 384 15.72 -17.46 -10.74
N GLY A 385 14.54 -17.25 -11.34
CA GLY A 385 13.29 -17.87 -10.86
C GLY A 385 12.66 -17.15 -9.66
N PHE A 386 12.65 -15.81 -9.68
CA PHE A 386 11.84 -14.97 -8.81
C PHE A 386 11.43 -13.70 -9.58
N ARG A 387 10.47 -12.94 -9.05
CA ARG A 387 10.09 -11.62 -9.59
C ARG A 387 10.77 -10.54 -8.75
N PRO A 388 11.67 -9.72 -9.31
CA PRO A 388 12.25 -8.65 -8.53
C PRO A 388 11.22 -7.53 -8.37
N ALA A 389 10.81 -7.25 -7.14
CA ALA A 389 10.03 -6.06 -6.81
C ALA A 389 10.98 -4.86 -6.67
N GLN A 390 10.72 -3.78 -7.40
CA GLN A 390 11.50 -2.55 -7.24
C GLN A 390 11.01 -1.78 -6.02
N VAL A 391 11.89 -1.60 -5.05
CA VAL A 391 11.66 -0.79 -3.87
C VAL A 391 12.45 0.50 -4.02
N ILE A 392 11.81 1.61 -3.68
CA ILE A 392 12.42 2.92 -3.65
C ILE A 392 12.68 3.24 -2.18
N ASP A 393 13.94 3.42 -1.81
CA ASP A 393 14.29 4.10 -0.56
C ASP A 393 14.55 5.57 -0.90
N PRO A 394 13.56 6.46 -0.74
CA PRO A 394 13.66 7.83 -1.21
C PRO A 394 14.66 8.61 -0.36
N ASP A 395 15.42 9.48 -1.03
CA ASP A 395 16.26 10.44 -0.32
C ASP A 395 15.37 11.28 0.61
N LYS A 396 15.80 11.37 1.86
CA LYS A 396 15.10 12.15 2.88
C LYS A 396 15.56 13.60 2.82
N GLY A 397 14.64 14.53 3.00
CA GLY A 397 14.96 15.94 3.19
C GLY A 397 15.74 16.17 4.50
N PRO A 398 16.17 17.41 4.77
CA PRO A 398 16.73 17.75 6.07
C PRO A 398 15.69 17.50 7.17
N MET A 399 16.15 17.09 8.36
CA MET A 399 15.29 17.04 9.55
C MET A 399 14.74 18.44 9.82
N PRO A 400 13.41 18.59 9.99
CA PRO A 400 12.83 19.88 10.34
C PRO A 400 13.31 20.35 11.71
N GLY A 401 13.28 21.67 11.92
CA GLY A 401 13.37 22.21 13.27
C GLY A 401 12.18 21.75 14.13
N PHE A 402 12.32 21.75 15.46
CA PHE A 402 11.26 21.26 16.36
C PHE A 402 9.88 21.92 16.11
N LEU A 403 9.85 23.25 15.97
CA LEU A 403 8.60 23.99 15.71
C LEU A 403 8.03 23.72 14.31
N GLU A 404 8.88 23.61 13.31
CA GLU A 404 8.49 23.25 11.94
C GLU A 404 7.91 21.83 11.91
N GLY A 405 8.54 20.88 12.63
CA GLY A 405 8.08 19.51 12.76
C GLY A 405 6.71 19.42 13.44
N LEU A 406 6.48 20.20 14.50
CA LEU A 406 5.15 20.31 15.11
C LEU A 406 4.11 20.89 14.14
N SER A 407 4.44 21.97 13.43
CA SER A 407 3.53 22.57 12.42
C SER A 407 3.12 21.52 11.39
N ARG A 408 4.10 20.81 10.81
CA ARG A 408 3.84 19.73 9.86
C ARG A 408 2.94 18.64 10.43
N GLY A 409 3.14 18.25 11.69
CA GLY A 409 2.27 17.27 12.34
C GLY A 409 0.82 17.76 12.47
N VAL A 410 0.62 19.05 12.77
CA VAL A 410 -0.71 19.66 12.77
C VAL A 410 -1.30 19.70 11.37
N ASP A 411 -0.54 20.17 10.38
CA ASP A 411 -0.99 20.28 8.98
C ASP A 411 -1.41 18.91 8.43
N ARG A 412 -0.61 17.86 8.67
CA ARG A 412 -0.96 16.47 8.33
C ARG A 412 -2.22 15.99 9.01
N SER A 413 -2.40 16.32 10.30
CA SER A 413 -3.61 15.96 11.04
C SER A 413 -4.86 16.61 10.42
N VAL A 414 -4.78 17.90 10.10
CA VAL A 414 -5.86 18.65 9.45
C VAL A 414 -6.16 18.07 8.08
N GLN A 415 -5.14 17.85 7.24
CA GLN A 415 -5.30 17.23 5.93
C GLN A 415 -5.95 15.85 6.03
N SER A 416 -5.49 14.98 6.93
CA SER A 416 -6.10 13.67 7.16
C SER A 416 -7.58 13.76 7.54
N ILE A 417 -7.97 14.73 8.36
CA ILE A 417 -9.38 14.94 8.71
C ILE A 417 -10.20 15.41 7.50
N LEU A 418 -9.67 16.37 6.73
CA LEU A 418 -10.36 16.98 5.59
C LEU A 418 -10.52 16.05 4.39
N VAL A 419 -9.71 14.98 4.30
CA VAL A 419 -9.85 13.94 3.27
C VAL A 419 -11.23 13.28 3.32
N TYR A 420 -11.80 13.01 4.51
CA TYR A 420 -13.05 12.25 4.61
C TYR A 420 -14.29 13.00 4.09
N PRO A 421 -14.54 14.28 4.46
CA PRO A 421 -15.62 15.05 3.85
C PRO A 421 -15.50 15.12 2.33
N ALA A 422 -14.29 15.34 1.81
CA ALA A 422 -14.04 15.37 0.38
C ALA A 422 -14.35 14.01 -0.28
N PHE A 423 -13.85 12.92 0.30
CA PHE A 423 -14.10 11.55 -0.16
C PHE A 423 -15.59 11.19 -0.15
N PHE A 424 -16.29 11.45 0.94
CA PHE A 424 -17.74 11.19 1.01
C PHE A 424 -18.51 12.03 0.00
N SER A 425 -18.13 13.30 -0.21
CA SER A 425 -18.76 14.13 -1.23
C SER A 425 -18.62 13.54 -2.64
N GLN A 426 -17.48 12.90 -2.94
CA GLN A 426 -17.25 12.24 -4.22
C GLN A 426 -18.05 10.94 -4.37
N ILE A 427 -18.22 10.19 -3.28
CA ILE A 427 -19.10 9.01 -3.25
C ILE A 427 -20.55 9.44 -3.52
N PHE A 428 -21.06 10.44 -2.80
CA PHE A 428 -22.44 10.91 -2.99
C PHE A 428 -22.66 11.55 -4.36
N ALA A 429 -21.63 12.14 -4.96
CA ALA A 429 -21.67 12.63 -6.33
C ALA A 429 -21.58 11.53 -7.39
N GLY A 430 -21.42 10.25 -7.00
CA GLY A 430 -21.31 9.11 -7.92
C GLY A 430 -20.00 9.07 -8.71
N ARG A 431 -19.00 9.86 -8.32
CA ARG A 431 -17.69 9.93 -9.01
C ARG A 431 -16.73 8.85 -8.54
N VAL A 432 -16.95 8.32 -7.33
CA VAL A 432 -16.11 7.30 -6.70
C VAL A 432 -16.98 6.18 -6.13
N SER A 433 -16.62 4.94 -6.43
CA SER A 433 -17.29 3.74 -5.89
C SER A 433 -16.87 3.48 -4.45
N PHE A 434 -17.83 3.35 -3.54
CA PHE A 434 -17.55 2.98 -2.15
C PHE A 434 -16.96 1.57 -2.05
N ILE A 435 -17.48 0.61 -2.82
CA ILE A 435 -17.09 -0.80 -2.73
C ILE A 435 -15.64 -1.01 -3.16
N ASP A 436 -15.21 -0.33 -4.22
CA ASP A 436 -13.85 -0.49 -4.75
C ASP A 436 -12.80 0.12 -3.81
N ASN A 437 -13.19 1.19 -3.11
CA ASN A 437 -12.34 1.93 -2.18
C ASN A 437 -12.44 1.44 -0.73
N ALA A 438 -13.37 0.53 -0.42
CA ALA A 438 -13.43 -0.12 0.87
C ALA A 438 -12.32 -1.19 1.00
N ALA A 439 -11.62 -1.16 2.12
CA ALA A 439 -10.64 -2.15 2.54
C ALA A 439 -11.11 -2.81 3.84
N GLY A 440 -11.16 -4.13 3.87
CA GLY A 440 -11.52 -4.88 5.06
C GLY A 440 -10.31 -5.18 5.94
N PRO A 441 -10.52 -5.86 7.09
CA PRO A 441 -9.45 -6.20 8.01
C PRO A 441 -8.32 -7.01 7.37
N VAL A 442 -8.64 -7.91 6.44
CA VAL A 442 -7.64 -8.79 5.80
C VAL A 442 -6.67 -7.96 4.95
N ARG A 443 -7.20 -7.06 4.11
CA ARG A 443 -6.35 -6.16 3.32
C ARG A 443 -5.57 -5.20 4.20
N MET A 444 -6.16 -4.68 5.29
CA MET A 444 -5.45 -3.80 6.22
C MET A 444 -4.27 -4.49 6.92
N PHE A 445 -4.39 -5.76 7.27
CA PHE A 445 -3.28 -6.55 7.83
C PHE A 445 -2.16 -6.71 6.80
N ALA A 446 -2.51 -7.07 5.56
CA ALA A 446 -1.55 -7.20 4.47
C ALA A 446 -0.79 -5.89 4.24
N VAL A 447 -1.51 -4.78 4.09
CA VAL A 447 -0.97 -3.42 3.90
C VAL A 447 -0.08 -3.02 5.08
N ALA A 448 -0.52 -3.25 6.32
CA ALA A 448 0.27 -2.97 7.52
C ALA A 448 1.59 -3.72 7.53
N GLY A 449 1.59 -5.02 7.17
CA GLY A 449 2.80 -5.82 7.09
C GLY A 449 3.77 -5.40 6.00
N ILE A 450 3.25 -5.06 4.81
CA ILE A 450 4.06 -4.55 3.69
C ILE A 450 4.73 -3.24 4.10
N ILE A 451 3.95 -2.31 4.68
CA ILE A 451 4.46 -0.99 5.07
C ILE A 451 5.45 -1.11 6.23
N ALA A 452 5.15 -1.94 7.24
CA ALA A 452 6.04 -2.17 8.37
C ALA A 452 7.43 -2.65 7.93
N ARG A 453 7.51 -3.49 6.88
CA ARG A 453 8.79 -3.94 6.30
C ARG A 453 9.54 -2.84 5.57
N SER A 454 8.81 -1.92 4.94
CA SER A 454 9.42 -0.84 4.14
C SER A 454 9.89 0.35 4.98
N SER A 455 9.06 0.84 5.91
CA SER A 455 9.34 2.04 6.66
C SER A 455 8.50 2.09 7.93
N ILE A 456 9.18 2.19 9.08
CA ILE A 456 8.52 2.38 10.37
C ILE A 456 7.76 3.70 10.44
N ALA A 457 8.27 4.76 9.78
CA ALA A 457 7.61 6.06 9.72
C ALA A 457 6.29 5.99 8.96
N GLU A 458 6.28 5.31 7.81
CA GLU A 458 5.06 5.10 7.01
C GLU A 458 4.05 4.20 7.73
N TYR A 459 4.54 3.23 8.51
CA TYR A 459 3.68 2.37 9.33
C TYR A 459 2.93 3.17 10.40
N PHE A 460 3.62 4.04 11.13
CA PHE A 460 2.97 4.94 12.08
C PHE A 460 2.13 6.01 11.39
N HIS A 461 2.50 6.46 10.18
CA HIS A 461 1.67 7.35 9.38
C HIS A 461 0.33 6.68 9.04
N LEU A 462 0.36 5.43 8.57
CA LEU A 462 -0.83 4.63 8.31
C LEU A 462 -1.65 4.45 9.59
N MET A 463 -1.02 4.14 10.71
CA MET A 463 -1.70 3.99 12.01
C MET A 463 -2.43 5.27 12.42
N ALA A 464 -1.78 6.44 12.27
CA ALA A 464 -2.39 7.74 12.54
C ALA A 464 -3.61 8.00 11.64
N ALA A 465 -3.46 7.74 10.34
CA ALA A 465 -4.54 7.89 9.36
C ALA A 465 -5.72 6.96 9.68
N ILE A 466 -5.49 5.70 10.04
CA ILE A 466 -6.54 4.76 10.46
C ILE A 466 -7.22 5.23 11.74
N SER A 467 -6.45 5.75 12.70
CA SER A 467 -7.03 6.25 13.94
C SER A 467 -8.01 7.40 13.66
N ILE A 468 -7.62 8.37 12.82
CA ILE A 468 -8.53 9.44 12.38
C ILE A 468 -9.70 8.88 11.54
N ALA A 469 -9.48 7.88 10.69
CA ALA A 469 -10.55 7.20 9.95
C ALA A 469 -11.60 6.62 10.90
N LEU A 470 -11.16 5.94 11.96
CA LEU A 470 -12.03 5.36 12.97
C LEU A 470 -12.79 6.43 13.74
N MET A 471 -12.18 7.58 14.03
CA MET A 471 -12.91 8.73 14.58
C MET A 471 -14.06 9.12 13.63
N VAL A 472 -13.78 9.33 12.34
CA VAL A 472 -14.82 9.77 11.39
C VAL A 472 -15.93 8.74 11.26
N ILE A 473 -15.58 7.47 11.04
CA ILE A 473 -16.56 6.39 10.85
C ILE A 473 -17.42 6.23 12.10
N ASN A 474 -16.84 6.30 13.29
CA ASN A 474 -17.60 6.16 14.53
C ASN A 474 -18.46 7.40 14.85
N LEU A 475 -18.20 8.57 14.24
CA LEU A 475 -19.10 9.72 14.36
C LEU A 475 -20.26 9.70 13.36
N LEU A 476 -20.29 8.77 12.41
CA LEU A 476 -21.40 8.64 11.46
C LEU A 476 -22.69 8.23 12.18
N PRO A 477 -23.86 8.72 11.73
CA PRO A 477 -25.15 8.46 12.38
C PRO A 477 -25.71 7.07 12.03
N PHE A 478 -24.90 6.02 12.17
CA PHE A 478 -25.32 4.63 11.96
C PHE A 478 -25.64 3.94 13.29
N PRO A 479 -26.75 3.19 13.41
CA PRO A 479 -27.19 2.62 14.69
C PRO A 479 -26.17 1.77 15.45
N VAL A 480 -25.19 1.15 14.79
CA VAL A 480 -24.25 0.20 15.42
C VAL A 480 -22.96 0.88 15.89
N VAL A 481 -22.68 2.11 15.44
CA VAL A 481 -21.48 2.86 15.83
C VAL A 481 -21.86 4.00 16.76
N ASP A 482 -20.85 4.59 17.42
CA ASP A 482 -21.02 5.62 18.45
C ASP A 482 -21.96 6.76 18.05
N GLY A 483 -21.82 7.27 16.82
CA GLY A 483 -22.60 8.38 16.28
C GLY A 483 -24.10 8.09 16.23
N GLY A 484 -24.50 6.82 16.03
CA GLY A 484 -25.90 6.40 16.15
C GLY A 484 -26.43 6.57 17.57
N HIS A 485 -25.65 6.17 18.58
CA HIS A 485 -26.01 6.37 19.98
C HIS A 485 -26.12 7.84 20.34
N ILE A 486 -25.24 8.69 19.81
CA ILE A 486 -25.32 10.15 19.98
C ILE A 486 -26.67 10.66 19.45
N VAL A 487 -27.05 10.27 18.23
CA VAL A 487 -28.34 10.65 17.64
C VAL A 487 -29.50 10.19 18.51
N PHE A 488 -29.47 8.95 19.02
CA PHE A 488 -30.53 8.43 19.89
C PHE A 488 -30.65 9.21 21.21
N PHE A 489 -29.53 9.57 21.85
CA PHE A 489 -29.57 10.37 23.08
C PHE A 489 -29.98 11.82 22.85
N LEU A 490 -29.63 12.40 21.70
CA LEU A 490 -30.15 13.72 21.30
C LEU A 490 -31.66 13.67 21.09
N LEU A 491 -32.18 12.64 20.41
CA LEU A 491 -33.62 12.44 20.25
C LEU A 491 -34.33 12.22 21.59
N GLU A 492 -33.75 11.44 22.51
CA GLU A 492 -34.26 11.25 23.87
C GLU A 492 -34.30 12.58 24.65
N ALA A 493 -33.26 13.40 24.53
CA ALA A 493 -33.19 14.72 25.18
C ALA A 493 -34.27 15.69 24.65
N ILE A 494 -34.53 15.67 23.34
CA ILE A 494 -35.56 16.51 22.71
C ILE A 494 -36.97 16.00 23.03
N ALA A 495 -37.19 14.68 22.94
CA ALA A 495 -38.49 14.07 23.15
C ALA A 495 -38.89 13.99 24.63
N GLY A 496 -37.94 14.15 25.56
CA GLY A 496 -38.15 14.03 27.00
C GLY A 496 -38.44 12.60 27.48
N LYS A 497 -38.44 11.63 26.56
CA LYS A 497 -38.66 10.20 26.82
C LYS A 497 -37.72 9.37 25.94
N PRO A 498 -37.23 8.22 26.44
CA PRO A 498 -36.39 7.34 25.64
C PRO A 498 -37.17 6.72 24.49
N LEU A 499 -36.46 6.37 23.43
CA LEU A 499 -36.98 5.56 22.34
C LEU A 499 -37.47 4.21 22.89
N SER A 500 -38.53 3.67 22.29
CA SER A 500 -39.05 2.38 22.72
C SER A 500 -38.01 1.29 22.46
N ARG A 501 -37.88 0.36 23.42
CA ARG A 501 -36.92 -0.75 23.35
C ARG A 501 -37.05 -1.56 22.06
N ASN A 502 -38.28 -1.80 21.60
CA ASN A 502 -38.54 -2.52 20.35
C ASN A 502 -37.98 -1.79 19.12
N VAL A 503 -38.07 -0.46 19.09
CA VAL A 503 -37.51 0.33 17.98
C VAL A 503 -35.99 0.30 18.04
N LEU A 504 -35.41 0.44 19.23
CA LEU A 504 -33.96 0.42 19.42
C LEU A 504 -33.35 -0.95 19.07
N GLU A 505 -33.93 -2.05 19.57
CA GLU A 505 -33.53 -3.41 19.22
C GLU A 505 -33.70 -3.69 17.72
N GLY A 506 -34.78 -3.21 17.11
CA GLY A 506 -35.00 -3.31 15.67
C GLY A 506 -33.91 -2.59 14.86
N LEU A 507 -33.58 -1.35 15.24
CA LEU A 507 -32.53 -0.55 14.62
C LEU A 507 -31.14 -1.20 14.77
N TYR A 508 -30.79 -1.67 15.97
CA TYR A 508 -29.52 -2.35 16.21
C TYR A 508 -29.43 -3.67 15.44
N ARG A 509 -30.48 -4.50 15.42
CA ARG A 509 -30.49 -5.75 14.65
C ARG A 509 -30.35 -5.49 13.16
N PHE A 510 -31.11 -4.54 12.62
CA PHE A 510 -31.01 -4.16 11.22
C PHE A 510 -29.60 -3.65 10.88
N GLY A 511 -29.09 -2.69 11.66
CA GLY A 511 -27.76 -2.15 11.47
C GLY A 511 -26.68 -3.22 11.57
N PHE A 512 -26.79 -4.14 12.54
CA PHE A 512 -25.83 -5.22 12.75
C PHE A 512 -25.80 -6.17 11.56
N VAL A 513 -26.97 -6.58 11.04
CA VAL A 513 -27.05 -7.42 9.85
C VAL A 513 -26.41 -6.72 8.65
N VAL A 514 -26.74 -5.44 8.40
CA VAL A 514 -26.15 -4.67 7.30
C VAL A 514 -24.62 -4.59 7.43
N LEU A 515 -24.12 -4.25 8.61
CA LEU A 515 -22.69 -4.08 8.86
C LEU A 515 -21.93 -5.41 8.72
N VAL A 516 -22.46 -6.51 9.27
CA VAL A 516 -21.85 -7.84 9.15
C VAL A 516 -21.89 -8.32 7.70
N SER A 517 -23.01 -8.18 7.00
CA SER A 517 -23.12 -8.56 5.58
C SER A 517 -22.13 -7.77 4.73
N LEU A 518 -22.03 -6.45 4.93
CA LEU A 518 -21.07 -5.60 4.23
C LEU A 518 -19.62 -5.99 4.58
N GLY A 519 -19.32 -6.23 5.85
CA GLY A 519 -18.00 -6.65 6.31
C GLY A 519 -17.56 -7.99 5.71
N LEU A 520 -18.46 -8.98 5.66
CA LEU A 520 -18.20 -10.27 5.01
C LEU A 520 -17.98 -10.12 3.50
N PHE A 521 -18.77 -9.26 2.85
CA PHE A 521 -18.62 -8.97 1.42
C PHE A 521 -17.27 -8.30 1.10
N ILE A 522 -16.87 -7.29 1.88
CA ILE A 522 -15.56 -6.62 1.73
C ILE A 522 -14.43 -7.62 2.01
N MET A 523 -14.55 -8.46 3.04
CA MET A 523 -13.55 -9.48 3.35
C MET A 523 -13.40 -10.51 2.22
N TYR A 524 -14.50 -10.93 1.59
CA TYR A 524 -14.46 -11.77 0.40
C TYR A 524 -13.69 -11.10 -0.74
N LYS A 525 -13.94 -9.81 -1.00
CA LYS A 525 -13.20 -9.03 -2.00
C LYS A 525 -11.72 -8.91 -1.65
N ASP A 526 -11.38 -8.70 -0.38
CA ASP A 526 -9.99 -8.64 0.08
C ASP A 526 -9.25 -9.95 -0.23
N VAL A 527 -9.87 -11.10 0.02
CA VAL A 527 -9.30 -12.41 -0.29
C VAL A 527 -9.09 -12.58 -1.79
N LEU A 528 -10.08 -12.21 -2.61
CA LEU A 528 -9.93 -12.27 -4.07
C LEU A 528 -8.79 -11.37 -4.57
N TYR A 529 -8.68 -10.16 -4.02
CA TYR A 529 -7.60 -9.24 -4.36
C TYR A 529 -6.23 -9.86 -4.06
N LEU A 530 -6.06 -10.48 -2.89
CA LEU A 530 -4.81 -11.13 -2.48
C LEU A 530 -4.49 -12.43 -3.22
N LEU A 531 -5.47 -13.04 -3.90
CA LEU A 531 -5.27 -14.22 -4.74
C LEU A 531 -4.92 -13.84 -6.18
N THR A 532 -5.32 -12.65 -6.62
CA THR A 532 -5.14 -12.18 -8.00
C THR A 532 -3.84 -11.40 -8.17
N PHE A 533 -3.35 -10.78 -7.09
CA PHE A 533 -1.96 -10.36 -6.94
C PHE A 533 -1.09 -11.54 -6.49
#